data_AF-A0A0N4XHF6-F1
#
_entry.id   AF-A0A0N4XHF6-F1
#
_cell.length_a   1.000
_cell.length_b   1.000
_cell.length_c   1.000
_cell.angle_alpha   90.00
_cell.angle_beta   90.00
_cell.angle_gamma   90.00
#
_symmetry.space_group_name_H-M   'P 1'
#
loop_
_entity.id
_entity.type
_entity.pdbx_description
1 polymer ?
#
loop_
_entity_poly.entity_id
_entity_poly.type
_entity_poly.pdbx_seq_one_letter_code
_entity_poly.pdbx_strand_id
1 'polypeptide(L)'
;MSLSGCGRAGTYAAFEIAHERLHSDAFQRLNISDCICRARNGRMHAVQRAIQLQTIHAIIMEHIMSTKFSNTLATKYVHKYEEFMDKFSKCGDMQEEL
;
A
#
# COMPACT_ATOMS: atom_id res chain seq x y z
N MET A 1 -8.00 14.51 11.56
CA MET A 1 -8.41 15.05 10.24
C MET A 1 -7.21 15.48 9.40
N SER A 2 -7.24 15.34 8.06
CA SER A 2 -6.15 15.80 7.15
C SER A 2 -6.27 17.31 6.91
N LEU A 3 -5.22 18.08 7.19
CA LEU A 3 -5.24 19.56 7.08
C LEU A 3 -5.42 20.08 5.64
N SER A 4 -4.84 19.41 4.65
CA SER A 4 -4.85 19.80 3.22
C SER A 4 -5.66 18.87 2.31
N GLY A 5 -6.07 17.71 2.83
CA GLY A 5 -6.79 16.69 2.08
C GLY A 5 -5.99 16.03 0.95
N CYS A 6 -4.66 16.16 0.90
CA CYS A 6 -3.82 15.51 -0.12
C CYS A 6 -2.81 14.50 0.46
N GLY A 7 -2.37 14.66 1.71
CA GLY A 7 -1.55 13.67 2.42
C GLY A 7 -2.34 12.41 2.74
N ARG A 8 -2.86 12.30 3.98
CA ARG A 8 -3.61 11.13 4.45
C ARG A 8 -4.81 10.77 3.58
N ALA A 9 -5.60 11.76 3.15
CA ALA A 9 -6.76 11.51 2.29
C ALA A 9 -6.36 11.00 0.90
N GLY A 10 -5.26 11.52 0.34
CA GLY A 10 -4.70 11.00 -0.91
C GLY A 10 -4.12 9.59 -0.77
N THR A 11 -3.51 9.28 0.39
CA THR A 11 -3.08 7.92 0.75
C THR A 11 -4.24 6.94 0.76
N TYR A 12 -5.33 7.30 1.44
CA TYR A 12 -6.53 6.47 1.51
C TYR A 12 -7.17 6.29 0.13
N ALA A 13 -7.29 7.36 -0.66
CA ALA A 13 -7.84 7.27 -2.02
C ALA A 13 -6.98 6.36 -2.94
N ALA A 14 -5.65 6.47 -2.88
CA ALA A 14 -4.77 5.61 -3.65
C ALA A 14 -4.83 4.15 -3.19
N PHE A 15 -4.97 3.92 -1.88
CA PHE A 15 -5.22 2.59 -1.31
C PHE A 15 -6.53 2.00 -1.82
N GLU A 16 -7.64 2.72 -1.76
CA GLU A 16 -8.95 2.25 -2.23
C GLU A 16 -8.91 1.84 -3.70
N ILE A 17 -8.26 2.64 -4.56
CA ILE A 17 -8.07 2.30 -5.98
C ILE A 17 -7.26 1.00 -6.14
N ALA A 18 -6.21 0.82 -5.34
CA ALA A 18 -5.40 -0.40 -5.37
C ALA A 18 -6.19 -1.61 -4.86
N HIS A 19 -6.95 -1.44 -3.78
CA HIS A 19 -7.76 -2.48 -3.17
C HIS A 19 -8.89 -2.93 -4.13
N GLU A 20 -9.61 -1.99 -4.75
CA GLU A 20 -10.62 -2.28 -5.78
C GLU A 20 -10.02 -3.08 -6.94
N ARG A 21 -8.84 -2.66 -7.45
CA ARG A 21 -8.16 -3.36 -8.55
C ARG A 21 -7.75 -4.77 -8.18
N LEU A 22 -7.32 -5.01 -6.94
CA LEU A 22 -6.91 -6.33 -6.47
C LEU A 22 -8.06 -7.34 -6.51
N HIS A 23 -9.29 -6.89 -6.26
CA HIS A 23 -10.50 -7.73 -6.29
C HIS A 23 -11.23 -7.73 -7.65
N SER A 24 -10.66 -7.10 -8.67
CA SER A 24 -11.27 -7.11 -10.01
C SER A 24 -11.15 -8.50 -10.65
N ASP A 25 -12.22 -8.97 -11.28
CA ASP A 25 -12.23 -10.25 -12.02
C ASP A 25 -11.17 -10.29 -13.15
N ALA A 26 -10.74 -9.13 -13.64
CA ALA A 26 -9.69 -8.99 -14.66
C ALA A 26 -8.28 -8.77 -14.06
N PHE A 27 -8.08 -9.08 -12.77
CA PHE A 27 -6.82 -8.84 -12.09
C PHE A 27 -5.67 -9.68 -12.68
N GLN A 28 -4.66 -8.99 -13.24
CA GLN A 28 -3.41 -9.61 -13.68
C GLN A 28 -2.20 -9.12 -12.87
N ARG A 29 -2.17 -7.83 -12.54
CA ARG A 29 -1.06 -7.18 -11.86
C ARG A 29 -1.52 -5.93 -11.12
N LEU A 30 -1.02 -5.76 -9.90
CA LEU A 30 -1.18 -4.52 -9.15
C LEU A 30 0.05 -3.62 -9.31
N ASN A 31 -0.19 -2.38 -9.73
CA ASN A 31 0.82 -1.32 -9.76
C ASN A 31 0.36 -0.14 -8.90
N ILE A 32 0.97 0.01 -7.72
CA ILE A 32 0.62 1.07 -6.76
C ILE A 32 0.93 2.46 -7.32
N SER A 33 1.99 2.60 -8.13
CA SER A 33 2.34 3.88 -8.76
C SER A 33 1.21 4.38 -9.65
N ASP A 34 0.60 3.50 -10.46
CA ASP A 34 -0.52 3.86 -11.33
C ASP A 34 -1.76 4.24 -10.51
N CYS A 35 -1.98 3.60 -9.36
CA CYS A 35 -3.08 3.93 -8.46
C CYS A 35 -2.89 5.33 -7.86
N ILE A 36 -1.65 5.69 -7.51
CA ILE A 36 -1.31 7.04 -7.03
C ILE A 36 -1.46 8.07 -8.15
N CYS A 37 -1.01 7.77 -9.37
CA CYS A 37 -1.21 8.65 -10.51
C CYS A 37 -2.71 8.92 -10.74
N ARG A 38 -3.55 7.88 -10.66
CA ARG A 38 -5.01 8.03 -10.74
C ARG A 38 -5.57 8.88 -9.60
N ALA A 39 -5.12 8.70 -8.37
CA ALA A 39 -5.51 9.56 -7.25
C ALA A 39 -5.07 11.03 -7.47
N ARG A 40 -3.87 11.24 -8.02
CA ARG A 40 -3.33 12.58 -8.34
C ARG A 40 -4.09 13.29 -9.46
N ASN A 41 -4.68 12.55 -10.39
CA ASN A 41 -5.57 13.13 -11.42
C ASN A 41 -6.84 13.73 -10.81
N GLY A 42 -7.34 13.17 -9.70
CA GLY A 42 -8.47 13.74 -8.96
C GLY A 42 -8.06 14.85 -7.99
N ARG A 43 -6.86 14.75 -7.39
CA ARG A 43 -6.33 15.78 -6.49
C ARG A 43 -4.80 15.84 -6.50
N MET A 44 -4.27 17.00 -6.91
CA MET A 44 -2.84 17.26 -6.95
C MET A 44 -2.17 16.98 -5.60
N HIS A 45 -0.95 16.45 -5.64
CA HIS A 45 -0.16 16.07 -4.47
C HIS A 45 -0.77 14.97 -3.57
N ALA A 46 -1.72 14.18 -4.07
CA ALA A 46 -2.11 12.94 -3.39
C ALA A 46 -0.87 12.08 -3.10
N VAL A 47 -0.73 11.60 -1.86
CA VAL A 47 0.46 10.88 -1.36
C VAL A 47 1.71 11.77 -1.42
N GLN A 48 1.91 12.52 -0.34
CA GLN A 48 2.91 13.58 -0.22
C GLN A 48 4.28 13.11 0.28
N ARG A 49 4.34 12.02 1.03
CA ARG A 49 5.58 11.53 1.67
C ARG A 49 5.86 10.08 1.30
N ALA A 50 7.13 9.71 1.31
CA ALA A 50 7.57 8.32 1.09
C ALA A 50 6.90 7.34 2.07
N ILE A 51 6.75 7.72 3.34
CA ILE A 51 6.07 6.89 4.33
C ILE A 51 4.63 6.58 3.94
N GLN A 52 3.91 7.53 3.33
CA GLN A 52 2.54 7.30 2.87
C GLN A 52 2.47 6.30 1.72
N LEU A 53 3.45 6.32 0.81
CA LEU A 53 3.59 5.30 -0.23
C LEU A 53 3.90 3.93 0.39
N GLN A 54 4.84 3.88 1.35
CA GLN A 54 5.19 2.65 2.05
C GLN A 54 3.99 2.07 2.82
N THR A 55 3.18 2.91 3.46
CA THR A 55 1.95 2.50 4.12
C THR A 55 0.99 1.83 3.14
N ILE A 56 0.78 2.38 1.93
CA ILE A 56 -0.08 1.75 0.92
C ILE A 56 0.45 0.36 0.54
N HIS A 57 1.77 0.23 0.36
CA HIS A 57 2.38 -1.06 0.08
C HIS A 57 2.20 -2.06 1.22
N ALA A 58 2.41 -1.63 2.46
CA ALA A 58 2.29 -2.47 3.64
C ALA A 58 0.86 -3.01 3.81
N ILE A 59 -0.15 -2.14 3.79
CA ILE A 59 -1.56 -2.55 3.98
C ILE A 59 -2.07 -3.45 2.86
N ILE A 60 -1.62 -3.24 1.61
CA ILE A 60 -1.99 -4.11 0.49
C ILE A 60 -1.32 -5.48 0.63
N MET A 61 -0.04 -5.51 1.00
CA MET A 61 0.66 -6.78 1.24
C MET A 61 0.04 -7.55 2.40
N GLU A 62 -0.27 -6.87 3.50
CA GLU A 62 -0.96 -7.46 4.65
C GLU A 62 -2.34 -8.01 4.27
N HIS A 63 -3.11 -7.27 3.45
CA HIS A 63 -4.40 -7.76 2.94
C HIS A 63 -4.24 -9.00 2.06
N ILE A 64 -3.25 -9.03 1.16
CA ILE A 64 -2.96 -10.21 0.32
C ILE A 64 -2.61 -11.43 1.18
N MET A 65 -1.84 -11.22 2.25
CA MET A 65 -1.34 -12.31 3.11
C MET A 65 -2.38 -12.81 4.11
N SER A 66 -3.24 -11.92 4.62
CA SER A 66 -4.32 -12.25 5.56
C SER A 66 -5.57 -12.84 4.90
N THR A 67 -5.67 -12.77 3.57
CA THR A 67 -6.79 -13.33 2.80
C THR A 67 -6.39 -14.59 2.03
N LYS A 68 -7.36 -15.23 1.37
CA LYS A 68 -7.14 -16.44 0.56
C LYS A 68 -6.19 -16.23 -0.63
N PHE A 69 -5.83 -14.99 -0.98
CA PHE A 69 -4.86 -14.70 -2.04
C PHE A 69 -3.50 -15.34 -1.76
N SER A 70 -3.07 -15.40 -0.50
CA SER A 70 -1.81 -16.03 -0.09
C SER A 70 -1.67 -17.48 -0.57
N ASN A 71 -2.77 -18.25 -0.60
CA ASN A 71 -2.78 -19.64 -1.07
C ASN A 71 -2.47 -19.79 -2.57
N THR A 72 -2.66 -18.72 -3.35
CA THR A 72 -2.37 -18.71 -4.79
C THR A 72 -0.94 -18.26 -5.10
N LEU A 73 -0.23 -17.73 -4.10
CA LEU A 73 1.13 -17.25 -4.26
C LEU A 73 2.14 -18.38 -4.11
N ALA A 74 3.22 -18.31 -4.89
CA ALA A 74 4.36 -19.20 -4.68
C ALA A 74 5.01 -18.92 -3.29
N THR A 75 5.44 -19.97 -2.59
CA THR A 75 6.03 -19.90 -1.25
C THR A 75 7.16 -18.89 -1.11
N LYS A 76 7.96 -18.69 -2.18
CA LYS A 76 9.02 -17.67 -2.25
C LYS A 76 8.53 -16.23 -2.01
N TYR A 77 7.27 -15.92 -2.33
CA TYR A 77 6.69 -14.59 -2.12
C TYR A 77 6.14 -14.42 -0.71
N VAL A 78 5.66 -15.51 -0.09
CA VAL A 78 5.23 -15.52 1.31
C VAL A 78 6.43 -15.27 2.23
N HIS A 79 7.55 -15.95 2.00
CA HIS A 79 8.75 -15.74 2.82
C HIS A 79 9.34 -14.32 2.69
N LYS A 80 9.30 -13.74 1.49
CA LYS A 80 9.68 -12.33 1.27
C LYS A 80 8.80 -11.34 2.02
N TYR A 81 7.54 -11.69 2.28
CA TYR A 81 6.66 -10.85 3.07
C TYR A 81 7.03 -10.87 4.54
N GLU A 82 7.40 -12.03 5.09
CA GLU A 82 7.92 -12.14 6.47
C GLU A 82 9.18 -11.26 6.64
N GLU A 83 10.14 -11.35 5.70
CA GLU A 83 11.32 -10.49 5.69
C GLU A 83 10.99 -8.99 5.57
N PHE A 84 9.94 -8.66 4.82
CA PHE A 84 9.46 -7.28 4.67
C PHE A 84 8.87 -6.77 5.98
N MET A 85 8.02 -7.55 6.64
CA MET A 85 7.39 -7.18 7.91
C MET A 85 8.43 -6.96 9.00
N ASP A 86 9.44 -7.83 9.10
CA ASP A 86 10.54 -7.66 10.05
C ASP A 86 11.30 -6.35 9.84
N LYS A 87 11.52 -5.95 8.57
CA LYS A 87 12.18 -4.68 8.24
C LYS A 87 11.26 -3.49 8.48
N PHE A 88 9.98 -3.61 8.13
CA PHE A 88 9.00 -2.55 8.27
C PHE A 88 8.78 -2.20 9.74
N SER A 89 8.64 -3.20 10.62
CA SER A 89 8.52 -3.00 12.07
C SER A 89 9.75 -2.30 12.65
N LYS A 90 10.96 -2.76 12.31
CA LYS A 90 12.22 -2.11 12.75
C LYS A 90 12.35 -0.66 12.29
N CYS A 91 11.83 -0.33 11.10
CA CYS A 91 11.81 1.05 10.61
C CYS A 91 10.77 1.93 11.32
N GLY A 92 9.66 1.35 11.77
CA GLY A 92 8.66 2.04 12.58
C GLY A 92 9.23 2.49 13.93
N ASP A 93 9.97 1.61 14.60
CA ASP A 93 10.59 1.88 15.90
C ASP A 93 11.60 3.05 15.82
N MET A 94 12.36 3.15 14.74
CA MET A 94 13.31 4.26 14.52
C MET A 94 12.65 5.60 14.17
N GLN A 95 11.36 5.61 13.81
CA GLN A 95 10.63 6.83 13.46
C GLN A 95 9.90 7.47 14.64
N GLU A 96 9.70 6.75 15.75
CA GLU A 96 9.14 7.31 17.00
C GLU A 96 10.17 8.13 17.81
N GLU A 97 11.46 8.02 17.50
CA GLU A 97 12.56 8.74 18.18
C GLU A 97 12.90 10.12 17.57
N LEU A 98 12.15 10.60 16.57
CA LEU A 98 12.38 11.87 15.84
C LEU A 98 11.19 12.83 15.98
#